data_AF-A0A9E6EEU0-F1
#
_entry.id   AF-A0A9E6EEU0-F1
#
_cell.length_a   1.000
_cell.length_b   1.000
_cell.length_c   1.000
_cell.angle_alpha   90.00
_cell.angle_beta   90.00
_cell.angle_gamma   90.00
#
_symmetry.space_group_name_H-M   'P 1'
#
loop_
_entity.id
_entity.type
_entity.pdbx_description
1 polymer ?
#
loop_
_entity_poly.entity_id
_entity_poly.type
_entity_poly.pdbx_seq_one_letter_code
_entity_poly.pdbx_strand_id
1 'polypeptide(L)' 'MVNEKGAINGGLFPREALVPAPVVVIGVDSIDETIKRVTAAGGKVIMPKQPIPNGAYARIADSEGNIIGLADNSK' A
#
# COMPACT_ATOMS: atom_id res chain seq x y z
N MET A 1 -11.46 0.15 1.99
CA MET A 1 -11.36 1.49 2.62
C MET A 1 -12.68 1.83 3.28
N VAL A 2 -12.69 2.54 4.42
CA VAL A 2 -13.92 2.89 5.14
C VAL A 2 -14.54 4.18 4.58
N ASN A 3 -15.87 4.20 4.48
CA ASN A 3 -16.66 5.31 3.92
C ASN A 3 -17.38 6.15 4.98
N GLU A 4 -17.09 5.93 6.26
CA GLU A 4 -17.69 6.69 7.37
C GLU A 4 -17.14 8.12 7.42
N LYS A 5 -18.03 9.10 7.63
CA LYS A 5 -17.65 10.50 7.74
C LYS A 5 -16.72 10.72 8.94
N GLY A 6 -15.53 11.26 8.68
CA GLY A 6 -14.52 11.54 9.70
C GLY A 6 -13.53 10.39 9.92
N ALA A 7 -13.71 9.25 9.25
CA ALA A 7 -12.72 8.18 9.28
C ALA A 7 -11.44 8.54 8.49
N ILE A 8 -10.31 8.01 8.93
CA ILE A 8 -9.02 8.15 8.24
C ILE A 8 -8.70 6.82 7.53
N ASN A 9 -8.46 6.87 6.21
CA ASN A 9 -8.09 5.71 5.39
C ASN A 9 -6.57 5.50 5.30
N GLY A 10 -5.86 5.84 6.38
CA GLY A 10 -4.41 5.81 6.46
C GLY A 10 -3.91 5.32 7.81
N GLY A 11 -2.60 5.26 7.97
CA GLY A 11 -1.96 4.83 9.21
C GLY A 11 -0.80 5.73 9.60
N LEU A 12 -0.48 5.74 10.89
CA LEU A 12 0.73 6.32 11.43
C LEU A 12 1.67 5.18 11.81
N PHE A 13 2.93 5.31 11.41
CA PHE A 13 3.98 4.33 11.71
C PHE A 13 5.27 5.06 12.09
N PRO A 14 6.14 4.43 12.89
CA PRO A 14 7.49 4.95 13.12
C PRO A 14 8.21 5.18 11.79
N ARG A 15 9.04 6.22 11.75
CA ARG A 15 9.90 6.48 10.60
C ARG A 15 10.86 5.31 10.39
N GLU A 16 10.95 4.82 9.16
CA GLU A 16 11.84 3.74 8.75
C GLU A 16 12.88 4.26 7.75
N ALA A 17 14.06 3.65 7.67
CA ALA A 17 15.11 4.08 6.73
C ALA A 17 14.66 4.02 5.27
N LEU A 18 13.89 2.99 4.90
CA LEU A 18 13.34 2.82 3.55
C LEU A 18 12.15 3.74 3.25
N VAL A 19 11.53 4.32 4.29
CA VAL A 19 10.36 5.19 4.17
C VAL A 19 10.57 6.45 5.03
N PRO A 20 11.46 7.37 4.58
CA PRO A 20 11.79 8.57 5.32
C PRO A 20 10.76 9.70 5.14
N ALA A 21 9.66 9.47 4.44
CA ALA A 21 8.64 10.48 4.17
C ALA A 21 7.25 9.84 4.16
N PRO A 22 6.16 10.64 4.27
CA PRO A 22 4.82 10.14 4.07
C PRO A 22 4.67 9.38 2.75
N VAL A 23 3.94 8.27 2.78
CA VAL A 23 3.69 7.40 1.63
C VAL A 23 2.30 7.67 1.09
N VAL A 24 2.21 7.82 -0.23
CA VAL A 24 0.91 7.82 -0.91
C VAL A 24 0.36 6.40 -0.92
N VAL A 25 -0.87 6.23 -0.45
CA VAL A 25 -1.57 4.93 -0.42
C VAL A 25 -2.67 4.93 -1.46
N ILE A 26 -2.68 3.89 -2.31
CA ILE A 26 -3.65 3.71 -3.38
C ILE A 26 -4.60 2.57 -3.00
N GLY A 27 -5.91 2.85 -3.07
CA GLY A 27 -6.94 1.82 -2.97
C GLY A 27 -7.00 0.97 -4.24
N VAL A 28 -6.88 -0.35 -4.10
CA VAL A 28 -6.93 -1.30 -5.22
C VAL A 28 -7.94 -2.42 -4.96
N ASP A 29 -8.53 -2.97 -6.02
CA ASP A 29 -9.51 -4.05 -5.90
C ASP A 29 -8.87 -5.38 -5.43
N SER A 30 -7.59 -5.57 -5.77
CA SER A 30 -6.80 -6.72 -5.33
C SER A 30 -5.33 -6.34 -5.18
N ILE A 31 -4.81 -6.40 -3.94
CA ILE A 31 -3.39 -6.19 -3.66
C ILE A 31 -2.52 -7.24 -4.36
N ASP A 32 -2.94 -8.51 -4.38
CA ASP A 32 -2.12 -9.59 -4.96
C ASP A 32 -1.98 -9.44 -6.48
N GLU A 33 -3.06 -9.09 -7.17
CA GLU A 33 -3.02 -8.84 -8.61
C GLU A 33 -2.17 -7.60 -8.93
N THR A 34 -2.29 -6.55 -8.10
CA THR A 34 -1.49 -5.34 -8.24
C THR A 34 0.00 -5.63 -8.05
N ILE A 35 0.37 -6.41 -7.03
CA ILE A 35 1.77 -6.84 -6.79
C ILE A 35 2.32 -7.61 -7.99
N LYS A 36 1.55 -8.55 -8.56
CA LYS A 36 1.95 -9.29 -9.76
C LYS A 36 2.24 -8.35 -10.93
N ARG A 37 1.36 -7.37 -11.17
CA ARG A 37 1.52 -6.37 -12.25
C ARG A 37 2.75 -5.50 -12.03
N VAL A 38 2.94 -4.97 -10.82
CA VAL A 38 4.10 -4.15 -10.48
C VAL A 38 5.40 -4.93 -10.67
N THR A 39 5.45 -6.17 -10.18
CA THR A 39 6.65 -7.02 -10.30
C THR A 39 6.96 -7.35 -11.75
N ALA A 40 5.94 -7.67 -12.57
CA ALA A 40 6.10 -7.91 -14.00
C ALA A 40 6.59 -6.67 -14.76
N ALA A 41 6.29 -5.47 -14.26
CA ALA A 41 6.77 -4.19 -14.81
C ALA A 41 8.17 -3.77 -14.28
N GLY A 42 8.85 -4.61 -13.50
CA GLY A 42 10.18 -4.33 -12.95
C GLY A 42 10.19 -3.64 -11.58
N GLY A 43 9.02 -3.46 -10.97
CA GLY A 43 8.90 -3.01 -9.59
C GLY A 43 9.21 -4.12 -8.57
N LYS A 44 9.17 -3.76 -7.29
CA LYS A 44 9.55 -4.65 -6.17
C LYS A 44 8.52 -4.61 -5.05
N VAL A 45 8.37 -5.73 -4.35
CA VAL A 45 7.64 -5.78 -3.09
C VAL A 45 8.58 -5.35 -1.97
N ILE A 46 8.21 -4.28 -1.25
CA ILE A 46 8.99 -3.74 -0.12
C ILE A 46 8.45 -4.27 1.20
N MET A 47 7.12 -4.35 1.30
CA MET A 47 6.43 -5.00 2.39
C MET A 47 5.33 -5.88 1.80
N PRO A 48 5.34 -7.20 2.07
CA PRO A 48 4.31 -8.09 1.57
C PRO A 48 2.95 -7.67 2.12
N LYS A 49 1.87 -8.16 1.49
CA LYS A 49 0.50 -7.96 1.97
C LYS A 49 0.39 -8.45 3.42
N GLN A 50 -0.12 -7.59 4.30
CA GLN A 50 -0.40 -7.88 5.71
C GLN A 50 -1.86 -7.52 6.02
N PRO A 51 -2.54 -8.28 6.89
CA PRO A 51 -3.85 -7.89 7.38
C PRO A 51 -3.74 -6.66 8.28
N ILE A 52 -4.71 -5.75 8.18
CA ILE A 52 -4.90 -4.60 9.06
C ILE A 52 -6.36 -4.54 9.52
N PRO A 53 -6.70 -3.73 10.54
CA PRO A 53 -8.10 -3.42 10.80
C PRO A 53 -8.75 -2.88 9.53
N ASN A 54 -9.88 -3.47 9.12
CA ASN A 54 -10.67 -3.08 7.95
C ASN A 54 -10.04 -3.34 6.56
N GLY A 55 -9.11 -4.29 6.44
CA GLY A 55 -8.64 -4.77 5.13
C GLY A 55 -7.23 -5.35 5.14
N ALA A 56 -6.52 -5.27 4.03
CA ALA A 56 -5.09 -5.53 3.95
C ALA A 56 -4.31 -4.33 3.42
N TYR A 57 -3.00 -4.33 3.70
CA TYR A 57 -2.07 -3.31 3.25
C TYR A 57 -0.75 -3.93 2.80
N ALA A 58 -0.11 -3.33 1.79
CA ALA A 58 1.22 -3.70 1.30
C ALA A 58 2.02 -2.45 0.91
N ARG A 59 3.35 -2.59 0.74
CA ARG A 59 4.19 -1.55 0.12
C ARG A 59 4.94 -2.12 -1.06
N ILE A 60 4.94 -1.39 -2.15
CA ILE A 60 5.74 -1.67 -3.35
C ILE A 60 6.68 -0.51 -3.66
N ALA A 61 7.71 -0.79 -4.43
CA ALA A 61 8.48 0.19 -5.17
C ALA A 61 8.18 0.01 -6.66
N ASP A 62 7.92 1.08 -7.38
CA ASP A 62 7.86 1.02 -8.85
C ASP A 62 9.27 0.84 -9.46
N SER A 63 9.35 0.86 -10.79
CA SER A 63 10.62 0.72 -11.53
C SER A 63 11.61 1.87 -11.27
N GLU A 64 11.13 3.02 -10.81
CA GLU A 64 11.95 4.20 -10.49
C GLU A 64 12.35 4.26 -9.01
N GLY A 65 11.82 3.34 -8.18
CA GLY A 65 12.09 3.25 -6.75
C GLY A 65 11.12 4.05 -5.88
N ASN A 66 10.02 4.59 -6.44
CA ASN A 66 9.03 5.32 -5.67
C ASN A 66 8.27 4.35 -4.75
N ILE A 67 8.25 4.64 -3.44
CA ILE A 67 7.54 3.82 -2.45
C ILE A 67 6.06 4.19 -2.42
N ILE A 68 5.21 3.19 -2.65
CA ILE A 68 3.76 3.35 -2.74
C ILE A 68 3.09 2.31 -1.84
N GLY A 69 2.10 2.75 -1.06
CA GLY A 69 1.24 1.88 -0.27
C GLY A 69 0.06 1.36 -1.10
N LEU A 70 -0.32 0.11 -0.91
CA LEU A 70 -1.51 -0.49 -1.49
C LEU A 70 -2.47 -0.86 -0.36
N ALA A 71 -3.73 -0.46 -0.46
CA ALA A 71 -4.77 -0.85 0.47
C ALA A 71 -5.96 -1.44 -0.29
N ASP A 72 -6.67 -2.39 0.33
CA ASP A 72 -7.88 -2.91 -0.29
C ASP A 72 -8.94 -1.82 -0.41
N ASN A 73 -9.51 -1.72 -1.61
CA ASN A 73 -10.62 -0.84 -1.92
C ASN A 73 -11.98 -1.46 -1.57
N SER A 74 -11.98 -2.62 -0.89
CA SER A 74 -13.22 -3.32 -0.54
C SER A 74 -14.17 -2.38 0.20
N LYS A 75 -15.38 -2.33 -0.34
CA LYS A 75 -16.51 -1.47 0.02
C LYS A 75 -17.06 -1.78 1.40
#